data_AF-A0A3P7JCT5-F1
#
_entry.id   AF-A0A3P7JCT5-F1
#
_cell.length_a   1.000
_cell.length_b   1.000
_cell.length_c   1.000
_cell.angle_alpha   90.00
_cell.angle_beta   90.00
_cell.angle_gamma   90.00
#
_symmetry.space_group_name_H-M   'P 1'
#
loop_
_entity.id
_entity.type
_entity.pdbx_description
1 polymer ?
#
loop_
_entity_poly.entity_id
_entity_poly.type
_entity_poly.pdbx_seq_one_letter_code
_entity_poly.pdbx_strand_id
1 'polypeptide(L)'
;MKRKVDKYEPLLDAECGEVHEDAELAASADRPYEVWLDMEGPNIESADDGAHIFRSFLEQQPSKLHRRAISYVISTVGLLITKIGMESFPSVSERAIGQLAALVEQDSSPITAAQLTQIASLFIYAVHCNGIVGDADVCSVQQQQAVRALVSVFGAYLRPIVIRVDEIRSWIQGTSAVPSVVARVLPAICVLCEWFSCPLASAIYRTMPSVEALPLSIVDIDTWHFLAKISNELMHWQDSGMLAKIENSGGEE
;
A
#
# COMPACT_ATOMS: atom_id res chain seq x y z
N MET A 1 -17.97 12.38 3.62
CA MET A 1 -16.54 12.32 3.98
C MET A 1 -15.69 13.20 3.07
N LYS A 2 -16.03 13.35 1.78
CA LYS A 2 -15.51 14.39 0.87
C LYS A 2 -15.26 15.74 1.56
N ARG A 3 -16.28 16.30 2.24
CA ARG A 3 -16.17 17.54 3.06
C ARG A 3 -15.01 17.61 4.07
N LYS A 4 -14.51 16.49 4.61
CA LYS A 4 -13.35 16.48 5.51
C LYS A 4 -12.04 16.51 4.73
N VAL A 5 -11.94 15.76 3.63
CA VAL A 5 -10.78 15.78 2.73
C VAL A 5 -10.65 17.17 2.10
N ASP A 6 -11.76 17.74 1.60
CA ASP A 6 -11.80 19.10 1.03
C ASP A 6 -11.30 20.17 2.03
N LYS A 7 -11.42 19.91 3.34
CA LYS A 7 -10.91 20.81 4.39
C LYS A 7 -9.40 20.66 4.61
N TYR A 8 -8.86 19.47 4.37
CA TYR A 8 -7.44 19.15 4.58
C TYR A 8 -6.59 19.46 3.36
N GLU A 9 -7.13 19.34 2.15
CA GLU A 9 -6.47 19.66 0.89
C GLU A 9 -5.67 20.96 0.93
N PRO A 10 -6.28 22.15 1.18
CA PRO A 10 -5.53 23.41 1.16
C PRO A 10 -4.49 23.52 2.28
N LEU A 11 -4.65 22.76 3.37
CA LEU A 11 -3.65 22.71 4.44
C LEU A 11 -2.46 21.84 4.02
N LEU A 12 -2.70 20.72 3.35
CA LEU A 12 -1.64 19.84 2.84
C LEU A 12 -0.90 20.49 1.68
N ASP A 13 -1.60 21.17 0.78
CA ASP A 13 -0.98 21.92 -0.31
C ASP A 13 -0.02 22.98 0.26
N ALA A 14 -0.43 23.67 1.33
CA ALA A 14 0.41 24.67 1.99
C ALA A 14 1.54 24.08 2.87
N GLU A 15 1.31 22.95 3.53
CA GLU A 15 2.27 22.32 4.46
C GLU A 15 3.27 21.39 3.76
N CYS A 16 2.90 20.84 2.62
CA CYS A 16 3.59 19.72 2.01
C CYS A 16 3.83 19.93 0.50
N GLY A 17 2.98 20.66 -0.21
CA GLY A 17 3.04 20.82 -1.67
C GLY A 17 1.79 20.27 -2.35
N GLU A 18 1.52 20.78 -3.56
CA GLU A 18 0.40 20.32 -4.38
C GLU A 18 0.74 18.95 -4.98
N VAL A 19 -0.13 17.97 -4.77
CA VAL A 19 -0.05 16.69 -5.49
C VAL A 19 -0.79 16.86 -6.81
N HIS A 20 -0.03 17.03 -7.89
CA HIS A 20 -0.62 17.21 -9.21
C HIS A 20 -1.35 15.93 -9.66
N GLU A 21 -2.53 16.12 -10.22
CA GLU A 21 -3.25 15.07 -10.92
C GLU A 21 -2.49 14.75 -12.21
N ASP A 22 -1.71 13.67 -12.23
CA ASP A 22 -1.24 13.09 -13.49
C ASP A 22 -2.48 12.55 -14.23
N ALA A 23 -3.07 13.44 -15.03
CA ALA A 23 -4.25 13.22 -15.85
C ALA A 23 -4.10 12.08 -16.89
N GLU A 24 -2.94 11.44 -16.96
CA GLU A 24 -2.62 10.38 -17.91
C GLU A 24 -3.11 8.99 -17.47
N LEU A 25 -3.46 8.78 -16.20
CA LEU A 25 -3.85 7.44 -15.69
C LEU A 25 -5.16 6.87 -16.27
N ALA A 26 -6.05 7.73 -16.79
CA ALA A 26 -7.24 7.29 -17.50
C ALA A 26 -6.99 7.04 -19.00
N ALA A 27 -5.89 7.54 -19.56
CA ALA A 27 -5.55 7.47 -20.99
C ALA A 27 -4.43 6.47 -21.32
N SER A 28 -3.70 5.97 -20.31
CA SER A 28 -2.50 5.15 -20.48
C SER A 28 -2.75 3.64 -20.63
N ALA A 29 -3.98 3.15 -20.47
CA ALA A 29 -4.27 1.72 -20.56
C ALA A 29 -4.07 1.12 -21.97
N ASP A 30 -4.03 1.96 -23.02
CA ASP A 30 -4.01 1.51 -24.43
C ASP A 30 -2.91 2.15 -25.30
N ARG A 31 -1.98 2.94 -24.74
CA ARG A 31 -0.91 3.57 -25.53
C ARG A 31 0.47 2.98 -25.22
N PRO A 32 1.27 2.63 -26.24
CA PRO A 32 2.68 2.31 -26.04
C PRO A 32 3.38 3.50 -25.39
N TYR A 33 4.19 3.25 -24.36
CA TYR A 33 4.98 4.26 -23.66
C TYR A 33 5.93 4.95 -24.65
N GLU A 34 5.71 6.24 -24.90
CA GLU A 34 6.70 7.09 -25.57
C GLU A 34 7.67 7.63 -24.51
N VAL A 35 8.87 7.04 -24.48
CA VAL A 35 9.96 7.57 -23.65
C VAL A 35 10.66 8.66 -24.44
N TRP A 36 10.32 9.91 -24.14
CA TRP A 36 11.07 11.07 -24.60
C TRP A 36 12.34 11.17 -23.76
N LEU A 37 13.47 10.75 -24.34
CA LEU A 37 14.78 11.02 -23.75
C LEU A 37 15.09 12.50 -23.97
N ASP A 38 14.81 13.33 -22.97
CA ASP A 38 15.35 14.67 -22.91
C ASP A 38 16.89 14.58 -22.75
N MET A 39 17.61 15.47 -23.42
CA MET A 39 19.06 15.57 -23.34
C MET A 39 19.49 16.35 -22.08
N GLU A 40 18.53 16.96 -21.39
CA GLU A 40 18.67 17.42 -20.02
C GLU A 40 18.26 16.26 -19.09
N GLY A 41 19.11 15.95 -18.10
CA GLY A 41 18.93 14.81 -17.20
C GLY A 41 17.56 14.82 -16.49
N PRO A 42 17.17 13.71 -15.83
CA PRO A 42 15.87 13.62 -15.17
C PRO A 42 15.63 14.85 -14.30
N ASN A 43 14.42 15.42 -14.36
CA ASN A 43 14.01 16.57 -13.56
C ASN A 43 14.04 16.19 -12.06
N ILE A 44 15.20 16.39 -11.44
CA ILE A 44 15.52 16.04 -10.04
C ILE A 44 14.56 16.74 -9.06
N GLU A 45 13.93 17.84 -9.46
CA GLU A 45 13.05 18.66 -8.59
C GLU A 45 11.77 17.92 -8.14
N SER A 46 11.18 17.05 -8.98
CA SER A 46 9.92 16.35 -8.64
C SER A 46 10.10 15.23 -7.61
N ALA A 47 11.24 14.52 -7.63
CA ALA A 47 11.54 13.47 -6.67
C ALA A 47 11.91 14.02 -5.28
N ASP A 48 12.48 15.23 -5.24
CA ASP A 48 12.85 15.91 -3.99
C ASP A 48 11.61 16.41 -3.22
N ASP A 49 10.59 16.90 -3.94
CA ASP A 49 9.33 17.39 -3.34
C ASP A 49 8.51 16.26 -2.68
N GLY A 50 8.37 15.12 -3.35
CA GLY A 50 7.71 13.93 -2.80
C GLY A 50 8.35 13.42 -1.51
N ALA A 51 9.69 13.32 -1.49
CA ALA A 51 10.45 12.92 -0.31
C ALA A 51 10.27 13.92 0.86
N HIS A 52 10.18 15.21 0.56
CA HIS A 52 9.90 16.26 1.53
C HIS A 52 8.48 16.13 2.13
N ILE A 53 7.46 15.84 1.31
CA ILE A 53 6.08 15.58 1.76
C ILE A 53 6.04 14.41 2.76
N PHE A 54 6.64 13.28 2.41
CA PHE A 54 6.62 12.11 3.29
C PHE A 54 7.34 12.35 4.61
N ARG A 55 8.47 13.06 4.58
CA ARG A 55 9.17 13.48 5.79
C ARG A 55 8.32 14.38 6.67
N SER A 56 7.59 15.33 6.08
CA SER A 56 6.62 16.16 6.80
C SER A 56 5.56 15.30 7.51
N PHE A 57 5.04 14.25 6.85
CA PHE A 57 4.13 13.31 7.53
C PHE A 57 4.76 12.59 8.72
N LEU A 58 6.01 12.14 8.60
CA LEU A 58 6.73 11.47 9.71
C LEU A 58 6.99 12.40 10.90
N GLU A 59 7.14 13.70 10.68
CA GLU A 59 7.42 14.69 11.73
C GLU A 59 6.13 15.22 12.41
N GLN A 60 4.97 14.95 11.83
CA GLN A 60 3.70 15.40 12.36
C GLN A 60 3.27 14.67 13.64
N GLN A 61 2.53 15.40 14.49
CA GLN A 61 1.96 14.84 15.71
C GLN A 61 1.09 13.60 15.40
N PRO A 62 1.39 12.43 16.00
CA PRO A 62 0.76 11.15 15.62
C PRO A 62 -0.78 11.16 15.68
N SER A 63 -1.36 11.84 16.66
CA SER A 63 -2.83 11.94 16.80
C SER A 63 -3.49 12.76 15.69
N LYS A 64 -2.82 13.82 15.22
CA LYS A 64 -3.28 14.65 14.10
C LYS A 64 -3.17 13.88 12.79
N LEU A 65 -2.01 13.25 12.55
CA LEU A 65 -1.76 12.41 11.38
C LEU A 65 -2.77 11.27 11.33
N HIS A 66 -2.98 10.55 12.43
CA HIS A 66 -3.95 9.44 12.52
C HIS A 66 -5.36 9.87 12.09
N ARG A 67 -5.87 10.96 12.67
CA ARG A 67 -7.22 11.44 12.31
C ARG A 67 -7.34 11.81 10.83
N ARG A 68 -6.29 12.41 10.26
CA ARG A 68 -6.28 12.82 8.85
C ARG A 68 -6.16 11.60 7.93
N ALA A 69 -5.20 10.72 8.18
CA ALA A 69 -4.99 9.50 7.39
C ALA A 69 -6.24 8.63 7.34
N ILE A 70 -6.92 8.39 8.48
CA ILE A 70 -8.18 7.64 8.49
C ILE A 70 -9.23 8.31 7.59
N SER A 71 -9.31 9.65 7.58
CA SER A 71 -10.25 10.36 6.70
C SER A 71 -9.92 10.17 5.20
N TYR A 72 -8.64 10.17 4.84
CA TYR A 72 -8.17 9.93 3.47
C TYR A 72 -8.34 8.47 3.04
N VAL A 73 -7.99 7.51 3.91
CA VAL A 73 -8.18 6.07 3.68
C VAL A 73 -9.65 5.75 3.41
N ILE A 74 -10.56 6.21 4.27
CA ILE A 74 -11.98 5.96 4.07
C ILE A 74 -12.52 6.67 2.83
N SER A 75 -11.99 7.86 2.50
CA SER A 75 -12.39 8.55 1.27
C SER A 75 -11.93 7.78 0.03
N THR A 76 -10.71 7.26 0.02
CA THR A 76 -10.16 6.39 -1.05
C THR A 76 -11.03 5.16 -1.25
N VAL A 77 -11.35 4.43 -0.17
CA VAL A 77 -12.25 3.28 -0.22
C VAL A 77 -13.65 3.68 -0.71
N GLY A 78 -14.15 4.83 -0.27
CA GLY A 78 -15.43 5.39 -0.71
C GLY A 78 -15.47 5.68 -2.21
N LEU A 79 -14.42 6.27 -2.77
CA LEU A 79 -14.27 6.49 -4.22
C LEU A 79 -14.31 5.15 -4.95
N LEU A 80 -13.54 4.15 -4.49
CA LEU A 80 -13.48 2.83 -5.11
C LEU A 80 -14.83 2.11 -5.14
N ILE A 81 -15.59 2.16 -4.05
CA ILE A 81 -16.88 1.46 -3.93
C ILE A 81 -17.99 2.20 -4.68
N THR A 82 -18.07 3.53 -4.52
CA THR A 82 -19.17 4.32 -5.08
C THR A 82 -18.97 4.67 -6.55
N LYS A 83 -17.72 4.69 -7.02
CA LYS A 83 -17.34 5.12 -8.38
C LYS A 83 -17.68 6.58 -8.68
N ILE A 84 -17.97 7.38 -7.64
CA ILE A 84 -18.31 8.81 -7.76
C ILE A 84 -17.09 9.62 -7.36
N GLY A 85 -16.68 10.56 -8.21
CA GLY A 85 -15.53 11.42 -7.92
C GLY A 85 -14.18 10.79 -8.24
N MET A 86 -14.13 9.82 -9.17
CA MET A 86 -12.90 9.08 -9.50
C MET A 86 -11.84 9.98 -10.13
N GLU A 87 -12.19 11.17 -10.62
CA GLU A 87 -11.24 12.19 -11.04
C GLU A 87 -10.27 12.57 -9.93
N SER A 88 -10.73 12.63 -8.67
CA SER A 88 -9.87 12.96 -7.52
C SER A 88 -9.17 11.74 -6.93
N PHE A 89 -9.35 10.54 -7.50
CA PHE A 89 -8.81 9.31 -6.93
C PHE A 89 -7.28 9.29 -6.84
N PRO A 90 -6.51 9.66 -7.89
CA PRO A 90 -5.05 9.63 -7.82
C PRO A 90 -4.51 10.44 -6.62
N SER A 91 -4.85 11.72 -6.54
CA SER A 91 -4.40 12.60 -5.44
C SER A 91 -4.86 12.13 -4.05
N VAL A 92 -6.14 11.76 -3.91
CA VAL A 92 -6.68 11.31 -2.61
C VAL A 92 -6.05 9.99 -2.16
N SER A 93 -5.87 9.04 -3.08
CA SER A 93 -5.28 7.74 -2.79
C SER A 93 -3.80 7.85 -2.45
N GLU A 94 -3.05 8.67 -3.17
CA GLU A 94 -1.64 8.90 -2.91
C GLU A 94 -1.40 9.49 -1.52
N ARG A 95 -2.15 10.55 -1.17
CA ARG A 95 -2.10 11.13 0.18
C ARG A 95 -2.56 10.15 1.24
N ALA A 96 -3.53 9.28 0.94
CA ALA A 96 -3.96 8.24 1.88
C ALA A 96 -2.83 7.25 2.17
N ILE A 97 -2.16 6.76 1.13
CA ILE A 97 -1.07 5.78 1.26
C ILE A 97 0.16 6.40 1.92
N GLY A 98 0.56 7.62 1.52
CA GLY A 98 1.69 8.33 2.14
C GLY A 98 1.50 8.55 3.64
N GLN A 99 0.32 9.02 4.05
CA GLN A 99 0.02 9.19 5.47
C GLN A 99 -0.10 7.87 6.23
N LEU A 100 -0.61 6.81 5.59
CA LEU A 100 -0.70 5.49 6.19
C LEU A 100 0.69 4.88 6.41
N ALA A 101 1.59 5.00 5.43
CA ALA A 101 2.99 4.58 5.54
C ALA A 101 3.68 5.32 6.70
N ALA A 102 3.54 6.65 6.79
CA ALA A 102 4.10 7.42 7.90
C ALA A 102 3.52 6.98 9.26
N LEU A 103 2.22 6.67 9.34
CA LEU A 103 1.60 6.19 10.58
C LEU A 103 2.10 4.84 11.05
N VAL A 104 2.40 3.91 10.14
CA VAL A 104 2.89 2.58 10.55
C VAL A 104 4.37 2.61 10.91
N GLU A 105 5.12 3.59 10.39
CA GLU A 105 6.54 3.81 10.72
C GLU A 105 6.77 4.56 12.04
N GLN A 106 5.80 5.35 12.52
CA GLN A 106 5.90 6.06 13.80
C GLN A 106 5.74 5.12 15.00
N ASP A 107 6.74 5.10 15.90
CA ASP A 107 6.69 4.32 17.15
C ASP A 107 5.51 4.72 18.05
N SER A 108 5.27 6.03 18.18
CA SER A 108 4.21 6.63 18.99
C SER A 108 2.85 6.69 18.29
N SER A 109 2.70 5.98 17.16
CA SER A 109 1.45 5.93 16.40
C SER A 109 0.30 5.35 17.22
N PRO A 110 -0.86 6.04 17.25
CA PRO A 110 -2.05 5.55 17.95
C PRO A 110 -2.79 4.47 17.17
N ILE A 111 -2.39 4.18 15.92
CA ILE A 111 -3.05 3.15 15.11
C ILE A 111 -2.80 1.77 15.72
N THR A 112 -3.85 0.97 15.80
CA THR A 112 -3.78 -0.37 16.39
C THR A 112 -3.71 -1.44 15.31
N ALA A 113 -3.21 -2.63 15.66
CA ALA A 113 -3.21 -3.78 14.75
C ALA A 113 -4.63 -4.09 14.23
N ALA A 114 -5.63 -4.00 15.11
CA ALA A 114 -7.03 -4.20 14.75
C ALA A 114 -7.52 -3.20 13.70
N GLN A 115 -7.14 -1.91 13.82
CA GLN A 115 -7.48 -0.91 12.81
C GLN A 115 -6.79 -1.17 11.47
N LEU A 116 -5.53 -1.63 11.47
CA LEU A 116 -4.84 -2.00 10.23
C LEU A 116 -5.53 -3.19 9.55
N THR A 117 -5.95 -4.20 10.31
CA THR A 117 -6.74 -5.33 9.78
C THR A 117 -8.09 -4.86 9.22
N GLN A 118 -8.76 -3.91 9.89
CA GLN A 118 -10.00 -3.31 9.38
C GLN A 118 -9.77 -2.56 8.07
N ILE A 119 -8.69 -1.78 7.97
CA ILE A 119 -8.33 -1.07 6.73
C ILE A 119 -8.05 -2.07 5.61
N ALA A 120 -7.25 -3.10 5.84
CA ALA A 120 -7.02 -4.17 4.87
C ALA A 120 -8.35 -4.81 4.39
N SER A 121 -9.24 -5.11 5.33
CA SER A 121 -10.56 -5.69 5.03
C SER A 121 -11.44 -4.77 4.17
N LEU A 122 -11.37 -3.44 4.39
CA LEU A 122 -12.10 -2.46 3.58
C LEU A 122 -11.61 -2.42 2.13
N PHE A 123 -10.30 -2.49 1.90
CA PHE A 123 -9.75 -2.55 0.54
C PHE A 123 -10.03 -3.90 -0.14
N ILE A 124 -9.93 -5.02 0.59
CA ILE A 124 -10.37 -6.32 0.08
C ILE A 124 -11.84 -6.26 -0.34
N TYR A 125 -12.71 -5.69 0.51
CA TYR A 125 -14.13 -5.51 0.19
C TYR A 125 -14.32 -4.64 -1.05
N ALA A 126 -13.57 -3.54 -1.19
CA ALA A 126 -13.62 -2.68 -2.37
C ALA A 126 -13.24 -3.42 -3.66
N VAL A 127 -12.27 -4.35 -3.62
CA VAL A 127 -11.95 -5.22 -4.76
C VAL A 127 -13.16 -6.07 -5.17
N HIS A 128 -13.81 -6.73 -4.21
CA HIS A 128 -14.94 -7.63 -4.50
C HIS A 128 -16.21 -6.89 -4.90
N CYS A 129 -16.46 -5.68 -4.39
CA CYS A 129 -17.56 -4.83 -4.86
C CYS A 129 -17.46 -4.46 -6.34
N ASN A 130 -16.25 -4.54 -6.91
CA ASN A 130 -15.97 -4.18 -8.28
C ASN A 130 -15.82 -5.38 -9.22
N GLY A 131 -16.09 -6.60 -8.71
CA GLY A 131 -16.16 -7.80 -9.54
C GLY A 131 -17.30 -7.71 -10.56
N ILE A 132 -17.01 -8.12 -11.80
CA ILE A 132 -18.02 -8.21 -12.86
C ILE A 132 -18.82 -9.51 -12.65
N VAL A 133 -20.15 -9.41 -12.71
CA VAL A 133 -21.04 -10.59 -12.73
C VAL A 133 -21.28 -10.99 -14.18
N GLY A 134 -20.68 -12.09 -14.63
CA GLY A 134 -20.86 -12.65 -15.96
C GLY A 134 -19.68 -12.38 -16.91
N ASP A 135 -19.21 -13.46 -17.54
CA ASP A 135 -18.01 -13.67 -18.36
C ASP A 135 -16.67 -13.30 -17.70
N ALA A 136 -15.88 -14.33 -17.38
CA ALA A 136 -14.90 -14.36 -16.31
C ALA A 136 -13.47 -13.99 -16.72
N ASP A 137 -13.26 -13.57 -17.96
CA ASP A 137 -11.91 -13.50 -18.53
C ASP A 137 -11.26 -12.12 -18.41
N VAL A 138 -11.97 -11.08 -17.94
CA VAL A 138 -11.42 -9.71 -17.82
C VAL A 138 -11.90 -9.01 -16.56
N CYS A 139 -10.97 -8.42 -15.80
CA CYS A 139 -11.29 -7.56 -14.66
C CYS A 139 -11.62 -6.13 -15.09
N SER A 140 -12.59 -5.49 -14.42
CA SER A 140 -12.94 -4.10 -14.72
C SER A 140 -11.79 -3.14 -14.35
N VAL A 141 -11.65 -2.02 -15.05
CA VAL A 141 -10.68 -0.96 -14.69
C VAL A 141 -10.84 -0.53 -13.22
N GLN A 142 -12.09 -0.48 -12.73
CA GLN A 142 -12.36 -0.15 -11.33
C GLN A 142 -11.84 -1.22 -10.37
N GLN A 143 -11.99 -2.49 -10.71
CA GLN A 143 -11.46 -3.60 -9.93
C GLN A 143 -9.92 -3.59 -9.95
N GLN A 144 -9.31 -3.27 -11.09
CA GLN A 144 -7.87 -3.10 -11.20
C GLN A 144 -7.39 -1.99 -10.25
N GLN A 145 -8.01 -0.81 -10.26
CA GLN A 145 -7.67 0.28 -9.35
C GLN A 145 -7.82 -0.11 -7.87
N ALA A 146 -8.87 -0.88 -7.53
CA ALA A 146 -9.04 -1.38 -6.17
C ALA A 146 -7.93 -2.37 -5.77
N VAL A 147 -7.51 -3.27 -6.67
CA VAL A 147 -6.41 -4.20 -6.41
C VAL A 147 -5.09 -3.45 -6.27
N ARG A 148 -4.79 -2.50 -7.16
CA ARG A 148 -3.56 -1.69 -7.08
C ARG A 148 -3.49 -0.89 -5.79
N ALA A 149 -4.61 -0.31 -5.34
CA ALA A 149 -4.68 0.37 -4.05
C ALA A 149 -4.45 -0.58 -2.87
N LEU A 150 -5.01 -1.80 -2.93
CA LEU A 150 -4.77 -2.85 -1.93
C LEU A 150 -3.29 -3.29 -1.91
N VAL A 151 -2.64 -3.40 -3.07
CA VAL A 151 -1.20 -3.66 -3.20
C VAL A 151 -0.38 -2.52 -2.58
N SER A 152 -0.74 -1.26 -2.82
CA SER A 152 -0.09 -0.11 -2.17
C SER A 152 -0.22 -0.13 -0.64
N VAL A 153 -1.40 -0.50 -0.11
CA VAL A 153 -1.61 -0.68 1.34
C VAL A 153 -0.73 -1.81 1.88
N PHE A 154 -0.64 -2.92 1.14
CA PHE A 154 0.22 -4.04 1.51
C PHE A 154 1.70 -3.60 1.56
N GLY A 155 2.18 -2.90 0.54
CA GLY A 155 3.53 -2.34 0.53
C GLY A 155 3.78 -1.38 1.69
N ALA A 156 2.83 -0.50 2.01
CA ALA A 156 2.93 0.38 3.18
C ALA A 156 3.07 -0.42 4.48
N TYR A 157 2.39 -1.56 4.63
CA TYR A 157 2.52 -2.42 5.81
C TYR A 157 3.83 -3.20 5.85
N LEU A 158 4.41 -3.54 4.70
CA LEU A 158 5.73 -4.19 4.63
C LEU A 158 6.88 -3.23 4.99
N ARG A 159 6.71 -1.91 4.81
CA ARG A 159 7.77 -0.91 5.02
C ARG A 159 8.44 -0.96 6.41
N PRO A 160 7.71 -0.98 7.55
CA PRO A 160 8.35 -1.08 8.86
C PRO A 160 9.25 -2.31 9.04
N ILE A 161 8.92 -3.41 8.32
CA ILE A 161 9.67 -4.66 8.35
C ILE A 161 10.89 -4.56 7.44
N VAL A 162 10.73 -4.12 6.19
CA VAL A 162 11.84 -4.06 5.23
C VAL A 162 12.95 -3.08 5.65
N ILE A 163 12.58 -1.96 6.30
CA ILE A 163 13.53 -0.99 6.86
C ILE A 163 14.42 -1.63 7.95
N ARG A 164 13.92 -2.69 8.61
CA ARG A 164 14.57 -3.39 9.71
C ARG A 164 14.87 -4.86 9.36
N VAL A 165 15.04 -5.15 8.07
CA VAL A 165 15.24 -6.53 7.59
C VAL A 165 16.46 -7.18 8.26
N ASP A 166 17.52 -6.42 8.48
CA ASP A 166 18.76 -6.87 9.14
C ASP A 166 18.56 -7.25 10.63
N GLU A 167 17.49 -6.77 11.26
CA GLU A 167 17.16 -7.07 12.66
C GLU A 167 16.33 -8.34 12.81
N ILE A 168 15.73 -8.87 11.73
CA ILE A 168 14.82 -10.03 11.76
C ILE A 168 15.45 -11.21 12.49
N ARG A 169 16.74 -11.47 12.25
CA ARG A 169 17.50 -12.51 12.94
C ARG A 169 17.40 -12.38 14.46
N SER A 170 17.60 -11.18 14.97
CA SER A 170 17.63 -10.92 16.42
C SER A 170 16.27 -11.17 17.06
N TRP A 171 15.18 -10.98 16.31
CA TRP A 171 13.82 -11.25 16.75
C TRP A 171 13.52 -12.74 16.77
N ILE A 172 13.91 -13.46 15.71
CA ILE A 172 13.74 -14.93 15.60
C ILE A 172 14.50 -15.65 16.71
N GLN A 173 15.72 -15.21 17.01
CA GLN A 173 16.56 -15.80 18.07
C GLN A 173 16.13 -15.39 19.49
N GLY A 174 15.17 -14.46 19.61
CA GLY A 174 14.73 -13.92 20.90
C GLY A 174 15.80 -13.08 21.62
N THR A 175 16.86 -12.65 20.91
CA THR A 175 17.90 -11.78 21.48
C THR A 175 17.46 -10.32 21.55
N SER A 176 16.47 -9.94 20.74
CA SER A 176 15.83 -8.63 20.78
C SER A 176 14.31 -8.78 20.71
N ALA A 177 13.59 -7.84 21.30
CA ALA A 177 12.13 -7.77 21.17
C ALA A 177 11.75 -7.26 19.78
N VAL A 178 10.66 -7.79 19.23
CA VAL A 178 10.08 -7.26 17.99
C VAL A 178 9.60 -5.82 18.22
N PRO A 179 10.04 -4.83 17.42
CA PRO A 179 9.59 -3.45 17.56
C PRO A 179 8.07 -3.33 17.44
N SER A 180 7.46 -2.42 18.20
CA SER A 180 6.00 -2.24 18.22
C SER A 180 5.45 -1.91 16.83
N VAL A 181 6.18 -1.14 16.02
CA VAL A 181 5.84 -0.82 14.62
C VAL A 181 5.72 -2.06 13.74
N VAL A 182 6.61 -3.04 13.92
CA VAL A 182 6.58 -4.33 13.20
C VAL A 182 5.44 -5.19 13.75
N ALA A 183 5.39 -5.40 15.07
CA ALA A 183 4.38 -6.25 15.70
C ALA A 183 2.94 -5.80 15.37
N ARG A 184 2.72 -4.50 15.21
CA ARG A 184 1.42 -3.90 14.89
C ARG A 184 0.94 -4.24 13.47
N VAL A 185 1.82 -4.31 12.48
CA VAL A 185 1.44 -4.57 11.08
C VAL A 185 1.25 -6.05 10.77
N LEU A 186 1.87 -6.95 11.53
CA LEU A 186 1.87 -8.40 11.26
C LEU A 186 0.48 -9.02 11.10
N PRO A 187 -0.53 -8.73 11.95
CA PRO A 187 -1.86 -9.33 11.77
C PRO A 187 -2.53 -8.92 10.46
N ALA A 188 -2.37 -7.67 10.03
CA ALA A 188 -2.91 -7.20 8.77
C ALA A 188 -2.16 -7.80 7.57
N ILE A 189 -0.83 -7.94 7.66
CA ILE A 189 -0.01 -8.63 6.67
C ILE A 189 -0.46 -10.09 6.52
N CYS A 190 -0.71 -10.80 7.62
CA CYS A 190 -1.21 -12.18 7.56
C CYS A 190 -2.53 -12.26 6.78
N VAL A 191 -3.49 -11.39 7.10
CA VAL A 191 -4.79 -11.31 6.38
C VAL A 191 -4.60 -11.02 4.89
N LEU A 192 -3.68 -10.12 4.55
CA LEU A 192 -3.38 -9.78 3.15
C LEU A 192 -2.72 -10.95 2.41
N CYS A 193 -1.72 -11.61 3.01
CA CYS A 193 -1.06 -12.78 2.42
C CYS A 193 -2.04 -13.94 2.21
N GLU A 194 -2.92 -14.20 3.19
CA GLU A 194 -4.01 -15.17 3.05
C GLU A 194 -4.92 -14.81 1.87
N TRP A 195 -5.33 -13.55 1.78
CA TRP A 195 -6.17 -13.08 0.67
C TRP A 195 -5.46 -13.22 -0.68
N PHE A 196 -4.20 -12.77 -0.83
CA PHE A 196 -3.44 -12.90 -2.08
C PHE A 196 -3.23 -14.37 -2.50
N SER A 197 -3.19 -15.29 -1.53
CA SER A 197 -3.05 -16.73 -1.76
C SER A 197 -4.38 -17.42 -2.06
N CYS A 198 -5.53 -16.78 -1.81
CA CYS A 198 -6.84 -17.36 -2.08
C CYS A 198 -7.06 -17.58 -3.60
N PRO A 199 -7.59 -18.74 -4.02
CA PRO A 199 -7.91 -18.99 -5.43
C PRO A 199 -8.83 -17.92 -6.05
N LEU A 200 -9.76 -17.39 -5.26
CA LEU A 200 -10.66 -16.32 -5.68
C LEU A 200 -9.92 -15.01 -6.01
N ALA A 201 -8.94 -14.62 -5.17
CA ALA A 201 -8.10 -13.46 -5.47
C ALA A 201 -7.21 -13.73 -6.68
N SER A 202 -6.68 -14.95 -6.78
CA SER A 202 -5.85 -15.38 -7.91
C SER A 202 -6.57 -15.30 -9.24
N ALA A 203 -7.84 -15.69 -9.30
CA ALA A 203 -8.66 -15.52 -10.49
C ALA A 203 -8.75 -14.04 -10.91
N ILE A 204 -8.85 -13.10 -9.96
CA ILE A 204 -8.92 -11.67 -10.25
C ILE A 204 -7.61 -11.19 -10.85
N TYR A 205 -6.49 -11.33 -10.15
CA TYR A 205 -5.23 -10.71 -10.59
C TYR A 205 -4.57 -11.42 -11.78
N ARG A 206 -4.98 -12.66 -12.14
CA ARG A 206 -4.57 -13.31 -13.40
C ARG A 206 -5.17 -12.66 -14.64
N THR A 207 -6.28 -11.96 -14.50
CA THR A 207 -6.93 -11.22 -15.59
C THR A 207 -6.45 -9.77 -15.68
N MET A 208 -5.52 -9.36 -14.81
CA MET A 208 -4.96 -8.01 -14.79
C MET A 208 -3.71 -7.95 -15.68
N PRO A 209 -3.48 -6.82 -16.39
CA PRO A 209 -2.26 -6.63 -17.18
C PRO A 209 -1.01 -6.52 -16.30
N SER A 210 -1.14 -5.92 -15.11
CA SER A 210 -0.09 -5.84 -14.10
C SER A 210 -0.72 -5.76 -12.71
N VAL A 211 -0.04 -6.32 -11.71
CA VAL A 211 -0.44 -6.31 -10.30
C VAL A 211 0.50 -5.39 -9.51
N GLU A 212 0.83 -4.23 -10.07
CA GLU A 212 1.68 -3.24 -9.41
C GLU A 212 0.89 -2.35 -8.43
N ALA A 213 1.64 -1.74 -7.51
CA ALA A 213 1.10 -0.67 -6.68
C ALA A 213 0.59 0.50 -7.55
N LEU A 214 -0.20 1.39 -6.94
CA LEU A 214 -0.43 2.72 -7.51
C LEU A 214 0.91 3.45 -7.69
N PRO A 215 1.05 4.29 -8.72
CA PRO A 215 2.20 5.19 -8.81
C PRO A 215 2.09 6.21 -7.68
N LEU A 216 3.16 6.37 -6.91
CA LEU A 216 3.20 7.25 -5.75
C LEU A 216 4.47 8.10 -5.84
N SER A 217 4.32 9.41 -5.87
CA SER A 217 5.39 10.40 -5.79
C SER A 217 5.75 10.73 -4.33
N ILE A 218 4.76 10.74 -3.43
CA ILE A 218 4.98 11.04 -2.00
C ILE A 218 5.89 10.00 -1.34
N VAL A 219 5.60 8.72 -1.54
CA VAL A 219 6.30 7.64 -0.84
C VAL A 219 6.67 6.54 -1.82
N ASP A 220 7.95 6.16 -1.82
CA ASP A 220 8.42 5.03 -2.60
C ASP A 220 7.92 3.70 -1.99
N ILE A 221 7.07 2.99 -2.72
CA ILE A 221 6.52 1.70 -2.32
C ILE A 221 6.71 0.68 -3.44
N ASP A 222 7.85 0.01 -3.41
CA ASP A 222 8.09 -1.19 -4.20
C ASP A 222 7.62 -2.43 -3.44
N THR A 223 6.31 -2.68 -3.48
CA THR A 223 5.64 -3.73 -2.70
C THR A 223 6.26 -5.11 -2.92
N TRP A 224 6.54 -5.46 -4.18
CA TRP A 224 7.04 -6.78 -4.52
C TRP A 224 8.51 -6.94 -4.17
N HIS A 225 9.32 -5.90 -4.32
CA HIS A 225 10.70 -5.92 -3.82
C HIS A 225 10.76 -6.00 -2.29
N PHE A 226 9.89 -5.28 -1.58
CA PHE A 226 9.82 -5.37 -0.13
C PHE A 226 9.46 -6.79 0.30
N LEU A 227 8.44 -7.39 -0.34
CA LEU A 227 8.06 -8.77 -0.08
C LEU A 227 9.20 -9.74 -0.38
N ALA A 228 9.88 -9.57 -1.52
CA ALA A 228 10.99 -10.44 -1.91
C ALA A 228 12.15 -10.37 -0.91
N LYS A 229 12.54 -9.17 -0.48
CA LYS A 229 13.58 -8.98 0.56
C LYS A 229 13.22 -9.69 1.86
N ILE A 230 12.02 -9.46 2.36
CA ILE A 230 11.54 -10.08 3.60
C ILE A 230 11.48 -11.61 3.44
N SER A 231 10.95 -12.10 2.32
CA SER A 231 10.80 -13.53 2.05
C SER A 231 12.15 -14.23 1.93
N ASN A 232 13.13 -13.62 1.26
CA ASN A 232 14.49 -14.17 1.13
C ASN A 232 15.16 -14.30 2.50
N GLU A 233 15.00 -13.29 3.36
CA GLU A 233 15.54 -13.34 4.72
C GLU A 233 14.87 -14.47 5.54
N LEU A 234 13.54 -14.56 5.48
CA LEU A 234 12.80 -15.64 6.16
C LEU A 234 13.16 -17.04 5.62
N MET A 235 13.33 -17.19 4.30
CA MET A 235 13.70 -18.45 3.67
C MET A 235 15.11 -18.89 4.08
N HIS A 236 16.08 -17.96 4.11
CA HIS A 236 17.41 -18.24 4.62
C HIS A 236 17.39 -18.79 6.06
N TRP A 237 16.51 -18.26 6.92
CA TRP A 237 16.36 -18.75 8.29
C TRP A 237 15.59 -20.07 8.41
N GLN A 238 14.67 -20.34 7.49
CA GLN A 238 14.03 -21.65 7.38
C GLN A 238 15.01 -22.72 6.93
N ASP A 239 15.88 -22.42 5.96
CA ASP A 239 16.90 -23.34 5.45
C ASP A 239 17.99 -23.66 6.48
N SER A 240 18.32 -22.69 7.33
CA SER A 240 19.24 -22.90 8.46
C SER A 240 18.59 -23.60 9.67
N GLY A 241 17.31 -23.98 9.58
CA GLY A 241 16.58 -24.71 10.62
C GLY A 241 16.19 -23.87 11.84
N MET A 242 16.31 -22.54 11.75
CA MET A 242 15.97 -21.60 12.83
C MET A 242 14.49 -21.19 12.80
N LEU A 243 13.83 -21.33 11.64
CA LEU A 243 12.38 -21.22 11.49
C LEU A 243 11.78 -22.57 11.15
N ALA A 244 10.58 -22.83 11.67
CA ALA A 244 9.83 -24.03 11.32
C ALA A 244 9.56 -24.06 9.80
N LYS A 245 9.71 -25.24 9.20
CA LYS A 245 9.19 -25.47 7.85
C LYS A 245 7.68 -25.52 7.94
N ILE A 246 7.02 -24.75 7.08
CA ILE A 246 5.58 -24.88 6.89
C ILE A 246 5.41 -26.18 6.09
N GLU A 247 5.13 -27.27 6.79
CA GLU A 247 4.73 -28.52 6.16
C GLU A 247 3.32 -28.31 5.61
N ASN A 248 3.18 -28.24 4.28
CA ASN A 248 1.89 -28.38 3.63
C ASN A 248 1.40 -29.80 3.90
N SER A 249 0.64 -29.98 4.98
CA SER A 249 -0.20 -31.15 5.21
C SER A 249 -1.40 -31.10 4.25
N GLY A 250 -1.09 -31.17 2.95
CA GLY A 250 -2.05 -31.41 1.88
C GLY A 250 -2.30 -32.90 1.79
N GLY A 251 -3.41 -33.33 2.39
CA GLY A 251 -3.90 -34.69 2.56
C GLY A 251 -3.57 -35.71 1.47
N GLU A 252 -2.86 -36.76 1.89
CA GLU A 252 -3.25 -38.12 1.55
C GLU A 252 -4.52 -38.46 2.36
N GLU A 253 -5.71 -38.23 1.80
CA GLU A 253 -6.95 -38.99 2.11
C GLU A 253 -7.84 -39.05 0.86
#